data_AF-M7NDA9-F1
#
_entry.id   AF-M7NDA9-F1
#
_cell.length_a   1.000
_cell.length_b   1.000
_cell.length_c   1.000
_cell.angle_alpha   90.00
_cell.angle_beta   90.00
_cell.angle_gamma   90.00
#
_symmetry.space_group_name_H-M   'P 1'
#
loop_
_entity.id
_entity.type
_entity.pdbx_description
1 polymer ?
#
loop_
_entity_poly.entity_id
_entity_poly.type
_entity_poly.pdbx_seq_one_letter_code
_entity_poly.pdbx_strand_id
1 'polypeptide(L)' 'MTNLGTVTYLGDSRASIRRKVELLLDELPAGIEMAQSGDAEAAAVYLSAMYKVLSAALEEEAIAYEKYLKGQV' A
#
# COMPACT_ATOMS: atom_id res chain seq x y z
N MET A 1 20.64 -22.37 -6.62
CA MET A 1 20.52 -21.45 -7.77
C MET A 1 19.34 -20.53 -7.49
N THR A 2 19.61 -19.27 -7.15
CA THR A 2 18.57 -18.26 -6.93
C THR A 2 17.94 -17.94 -8.27
N ASN A 3 16.64 -18.22 -8.43
CA ASN A 3 15.92 -18.03 -9.67
C ASN A 3 15.72 -16.51 -9.93
N LEU A 4 16.19 -16.03 -11.08
CA LEU A 4 16.16 -14.61 -11.45
C LEU A 4 14.73 -14.05 -11.52
N GLY A 5 13.73 -14.87 -11.86
CA GLY A 5 12.30 -14.48 -11.86
C GLY A 5 11.77 -14.15 -10.46
N THR A 6 12.34 -14.78 -9.43
CA THR A 6 12.00 -14.57 -8.03
C THR A 6 12.48 -13.21 -7.52
N VAL A 7 13.63 -12.75 -8.02
CA VAL A 7 14.20 -11.45 -7.66
C VAL A 7 13.43 -10.30 -8.32
N THR A 8 12.95 -10.49 -9.56
CA THR A 8 12.20 -9.45 -10.29
C THR A 8 10.81 -9.21 -9.70
N TYR A 9 10.03 -10.26 -9.39
CA TYR A 9 8.68 -10.07 -8.83
C TYR A 9 8.69 -9.41 -7.44
N LEU A 10 9.62 -9.80 -6.57
CA LEU A 10 9.81 -9.17 -5.26
C LEU A 10 10.27 -7.71 -5.40
N GLY A 11 11.14 -7.42 -6.36
CA GLY A 11 11.57 -6.05 -6.66
C GLY A 11 10.42 -5.16 -7.12
N ASP A 12 9.60 -5.65 -8.05
CA ASP A 12 8.45 -4.94 -8.59
C ASP A 12 7.37 -4.71 -7.53
N SER A 13 7.08 -5.74 -6.72
CA SER A 13 6.14 -5.63 -5.61
C SER A 13 6.60 -4.59 -4.58
N ARG A 14 7.89 -4.57 -4.21
CA ARG A 14 8.44 -3.57 -3.30
C ARG A 14 8.35 -2.15 -3.84
N ALA A 15 8.59 -1.96 -5.14
CA ALA A 15 8.47 -0.63 -5.78
C ALA A 15 7.00 -0.16 -5.80
N SER A 16 6.08 -1.08 -6.08
CA SER A 16 4.63 -0.84 -6.05
C SER A 16 4.12 -0.51 -4.64
N ILE A 17 4.55 -1.27 -3.62
CA ILE A 17 4.22 -1.02 -2.20
C ILE A 17 4.79 0.33 -1.76
N ARG A 18 6.04 0.65 -2.13
CA ARG A 18 6.65 1.95 -1.81
C ARG A 18 5.79 3.10 -2.34
N ARG A 19 5.37 3.05 -3.60
CA ARG A 19 4.50 4.10 -4.19
C ARG A 19 3.18 4.26 -3.43
N LYS A 20 2.57 3.17 -2.96
CA LYS A 20 1.34 3.22 -2.17
C LYS A 20 1.56 3.90 -0.80
N VAL A 21 2.70 3.59 -0.16
CA VAL A 21 3.07 4.21 1.12
C VAL A 21 3.41 5.70 0.94
N GLU A 22 4.13 6.06 -0.13
CA GLU A 22 4.40 7.45 -0.49
C GLU A 22 3.10 8.23 -0.70
N LEU A 23 2.16 7.68 -1.47
CA LEU A 23 0.83 8.28 -1.66
C LEU A 23 0.08 8.48 -0.34
N LEU A 24 0.16 7.53 0.59
CA LEU A 24 -0.45 7.70 1.92
C LEU A 24 0.19 8.85 2.69
N LEU A 25 1.52 8.97 2.67
CA LEU A 25 2.23 10.05 3.35
C LEU A 25 1.91 11.42 2.76
N ASP A 26 1.77 11.51 1.44
CA ASP A 26 1.43 12.75 0.74
C ASP A 26 0.00 13.22 1.06
N GLU A 27 -0.95 12.29 1.16
CA GLU A 27 -2.39 12.60 1.36
C GLU A 27 -2.81 12.65 2.84
N LEU A 28 -2.01 12.08 3.75
CA LEU A 28 -2.28 12.06 5.20
C LEU A 28 -2.57 13.45 5.78
N PRO A 29 -1.77 14.51 5.47
CA PRO A 29 -2.04 15.86 5.95
C PRO A 29 -3.42 16.38 5.54
N ALA A 30 -3.83 16.21 4.28
CA ALA A 30 -5.13 16.65 3.79
C ALA A 30 -6.29 15.93 4.50
N GLY A 31 -6.16 14.62 4.74
CA GLY A 31 -7.15 13.88 5.51
C GLY A 31 -7.25 14.34 6.98
N ILE A 32 -6.13 14.71 7.60
CA ILE A 32 -6.11 15.27 8.96
C ILE A 32 -6.82 16.63 9.00
N GLU A 33 -6.56 17.51 8.03
CA GLU A 33 -7.25 18.80 7.91
C GLU A 33 -8.77 18.62 7.77
N MET A 34 -9.20 17.67 6.92
CA MET A 34 -10.63 17.37 6.76
C MET A 34 -11.25 16.81 8.03
N ALA A 35 -10.55 15.95 8.77
CA ALA A 35 -11.01 15.45 10.06
C ALA A 35 -11.15 16.56 11.12
N GLN A 36 -10.31 17.61 11.04
CA GLN A 36 -10.35 18.76 11.94
C GLN A 36 -11.39 19.82 11.53
N SER A 37 -11.81 19.83 10.26
CA SER A 37 -12.75 20.81 9.72
C SER A 37 -14.17 20.71 10.29
N GLY A 38 -14.54 19.56 10.86
CA GLY A 38 -15.91 19.26 11.28
C GLY A 38 -16.82 18.77 10.15
N ASP A 39 -16.33 18.69 8.91
CA ASP A 39 -17.04 18.06 7.80
C ASP A 39 -16.87 16.53 7.86
N ALA A 40 -17.89 15.87 8.41
CA ALA A 40 -17.91 14.42 8.59
C ALA A 40 -17.92 13.65 7.25
N GLU A 41 -18.51 14.19 6.20
CA GLU A 41 -18.58 13.54 4.89
C GLU A 41 -17.20 13.56 4.23
N ALA A 42 -16.56 14.73 4.19
CA ALA A 42 -15.20 14.87 3.67
C ALA A 42 -14.20 13.99 4.44
N ALA A 43 -14.26 14.00 5.77
CA ALA A 43 -13.39 13.16 6.60
C ALA A 43 -13.58 11.66 6.33
N ALA A 44 -14.82 11.20 6.14
CA ALA A 44 -15.14 9.81 5.83
C ALA A 44 -14.58 9.38 4.46
N VAL A 45 -14.63 10.27 3.47
CA VAL A 45 -14.08 10.01 2.12
C VAL A 45 -12.56 9.81 2.19
N TYR A 46 -11.84 10.72 2.85
CA TYR A 46 -10.39 10.60 3.02
C TYR A 46 -10.00 9.34 3.79
N LEU A 47 -10.69 9.06 4.90
CA LEU A 47 -10.42 7.86 5.70
C LEU A 47 -10.65 6.57 4.87
N SER A 48 -11.73 6.52 4.08
CA SER A 48 -12.02 5.39 3.20
C SER A 48 -10.94 5.21 2.12
N ALA A 49 -10.47 6.30 1.51
CA ALA A 49 -9.42 6.25 0.51
C ALA A 49 -8.10 5.76 1.10
N MET A 50 -7.68 6.30 2.25
CA MET A 50 -6.47 5.87 2.95
C MET A 50 -6.54 4.38 3.34
N TYR A 51 -7.68 3.93 3.85
CA TYR A 51 -7.88 2.52 4.21
C TYR A 51 -7.71 1.58 3.00
N LYS A 52 -8.23 1.97 1.83
CA LYS A 52 -8.11 1.17 0.60
C LYS A 52 -6.66 1.06 0.15
N VAL A 53 -5.91 2.16 0.15
CA VAL A 53 -4.51 2.17 -0.26
C VAL A 53 -3.65 1.36 0.72
N LEU A 54 -3.86 1.53 2.03
CA LEU A 54 -3.14 0.76 3.05
C LEU A 54 -3.43 -0.74 2.94
N SER A 55 -4.71 -1.11 2.81
CA SER A 55 -5.11 -2.51 2.65
C SER A 55 -4.46 -3.14 1.42
N ALA A 56 -4.45 -2.42 0.28
CA ALA A 56 -3.82 -2.90 -0.94
C ALA A 56 -2.29 -3.08 -0.79
N ALA A 57 -1.61 -2.21 -0.05
CA ALA A 57 -0.17 -2.35 0.21
C ALA A 57 0.12 -3.57 1.08
N LEU A 58 -0.68 -3.80 2.13
CA LEU A 58 -0.53 -4.96 3.02
C LEU A 58 -0.84 -6.29 2.32
N GLU A 59 -1.89 -6.33 1.49
CA GLU A 59 -2.26 -7.50 0.72
C GLU A 59 -1.16 -7.87 -0.30
N GLU A 60 -0.59 -6.87 -0.98
CA GLU A 60 0.49 -7.09 -1.92
C GLU A 60 1.76 -7.63 -1.22
N GLU A 61 2.14 -7.07 -0.07
CA GLU A 61 3.27 -7.58 0.73
C GLU A 61 3.02 -9.03 1.18
N ALA A 62 1.82 -9.33 1.65
CA ALA A 62 1.45 -10.68 2.09
C ALA A 62 1.53 -11.70 0.95
N ILE A 63 1.01 -11.36 -0.23
CA ILE A 63 1.07 -12.21 -1.43
C ILE A 63 2.53 -12.38 -1.89
N ALA A 64 3.32 -11.31 -1.90
CA ALA A 64 4.72 -11.37 -2.31
C ALA A 64 5.54 -12.25 -1.38
N TYR A 65 5.33 -12.13 -0.08
CA TYR A 65 5.97 -12.95 0.94
C TYR A 65 5.54 -14.42 0.85
N GLU A 66 4.25 -14.70 0.65
CA GLU A 66 3.74 -16.07 0.48
C GLU A 66 4.36 -16.75 -0.75
N LYS A 67 4.41 -16.06 -1.89
CA LYS A 67 5.03 -16.58 -3.12
C LYS A 67 6.52 -16.84 -2.96
N TYR A 68 7.23 -15.97 -2.25
CA TYR A 68 8.64 -16.18 -1.91
C TYR A 68 8.84 -17.46 -1.09
N LEU A 69 8.03 -17.68 -0.05
CA LEU A 69 8.10 -18.90 0.78
C LEU A 69 7.78 -20.17 -0.01
N LYS A 70 6.83 -20.10 -0.95
CA LYS A 70 6.42 -21.25 -1.79
C LYS A 70 7.35 -21.51 -2.98
N GLY A 71 8.32 -20.63 -3.26
CA GLY A 71 9.15 -20.71 -4.45
C GLY A 71 8.38 -20.58 -5.78
N GLN A 72 7.18 -19.99 -5.75
CA GLN A 72 6.23 -19.91 -6.88
C GLN A 72 6.41 -18.66 -7.74
N VAL A 73 7.66 -18.28 -8.02
CA VAL A 73 8.01 -16.99 -8.64
C VAL A 73 9.19 -17.11 -9.58
#